data_AF-A0A851NLR0-F1
#
_entry.id   AF-A0A851NLR0-F1
#
_cell.length_a   1.000
_cell.length_b   1.000
_cell.length_c   1.000
_cell.angle_alpha   90.00
_cell.angle_beta   90.00
_cell.angle_gamma   90.00
#
_symmetry.space_group_name_H-M   'P 1'
#
loop_
_entity.id
_entity.type
_entity.pdbx_description
1 polymer ?
#
loop_
_entity_poly.entity_id
_entity_poly.type
_entity_poly.pdbx_seq_one_letter_code
_entity_poly.pdbx_strand_id
1 'polypeptide(L)' 'CVLTGNWTNDLGSNMTIGTVDDNGGFTGTYNTSVSVAQMKIKPSLLHGMQ' A
#
# COMPACT_ATOMS: atom_id res chain seq x y z
N CYS A 1 -1.19 14.36 -9.87
CA CYS A 1 -1.56 13.01 -9.38
C CYS A 1 -1.35 12.98 -7.87
N VAL A 2 -2.39 12.65 -7.11
CA VAL A 2 -2.34 12.56 -5.64
C VAL A 2 -2.33 11.08 -5.27
N LEU A 3 -1.34 10.64 -4.49
CA LEU A 3 -1.22 9.23 -4.08
C LEU A 3 -2.11 8.89 -2.88
N THR A 4 -2.45 9.86 -2.04
CA THR A 4 -3.31 9.65 -0.86
C THR A 4 -4.67 9.07 -1.27
N GLY A 5 -5.06 7.97 -0.62
CA GLY A 5 -6.33 7.31 -0.88
C GLY A 5 -6.23 5.78 -0.88
N ASN A 6 -7.33 5.16 -1.31
CA ASN A 6 -7.44 3.72 -1.46
C ASN A 6 -7.25 3.33 -2.92
N TRP A 7 -6.49 2.26 -3.14
CA TRP A 7 -6.18 1.76 -4.46
C TRP A 7 -6.29 0.25 -4.49
N THR A 8 -6.64 -0.25 -5.67
CA THR A 8 -6.68 -1.67 -5.97
C THR A 8 -5.88 -1.90 -7.24
N ASN A 9 -5.03 -2.93 -7.27
CA ASN A 9 -4.34 -3.32 -8.50
C ASN A 9 -5.13 -4.40 -9.28
N ASP A 10 -4.61 -4.74 -10.46
CA ASP A 10 -5.14 -5.77 -11.37
C ASP A 10 -5.17 -7.18 -10.76
N LEU A 11 -4.29 -7.47 -9.79
CA LEU A 11 -4.31 -8.71 -9.01
C LEU A 11 -5.32 -8.69 -7.84
N GLY A 12 -6.05 -7.59 -7.67
CA GLY A 12 -7.04 -7.40 -6.61
C GLY A 12 -6.44 -7.11 -5.22
N SER A 13 -5.14 -6.84 -5.12
CA SER A 13 -4.51 -6.37 -3.88
C SER A 13 -4.95 -4.94 -3.58
N ASN A 14 -5.08 -4.61 -2.30
CA ASN A 14 -5.51 -3.29 -1.86
C ASN A 14 -4.37 -2.56 -1.15
N MET A 15 -4.25 -1.26 -1.39
CA MET A 15 -3.37 -0.38 -0.63
C MET A 15 -4.09 0.88 -0.18
N THR A 16 -3.79 1.32 1.04
CA THR A 16 -4.21 2.63 1.55
C THR A 16 -2.96 3.45 1.77
N ILE A 17 -2.85 4.57 1.05
CA ILE A 17 -1.77 5.54 1.20
C ILE A 17 -2.29 6.71 2.03
N GLY A 18 -1.58 7.05 3.10
CA GLY A 18 -1.89 8.19 3.94
C GLY A 18 -1.58 9.53 3.29
N THR A 19 -1.64 10.60 4.07
CA THR A 19 -1.23 11.93 3.62
C THR A 19 0.24 11.92 3.21
N VAL A 20 0.55 12.53 2.07
CA VAL A 20 1.93 12.81 1.65
C VAL A 20 2.39 14.08 2.35
N ASP A 21 3.53 14.04 3.04
CA ASP A 21 4.10 15.20 3.73
C ASP A 21 4.78 16.18 2.76
N ASP A 22 5.20 17.34 3.28
CA ASP A 22 5.82 18.40 2.48
C ASP A 22 7.17 17.99 1.84
N ASN A 23 7.80 16.92 2.32
CA ASN A 23 9.02 16.34 1.77
C ASN A 23 8.72 15.18 0.78
N GLY A 24 7.44 14.95 0.46
CA GLY A 24 7.00 13.86 -0.41
C GLY A 24 6.90 12.50 0.29
N GLY A 25 7.18 12.41 1.59
CA GLY A 25 7.14 11.17 2.38
C GLY A 25 5.71 10.71 2.67
N PHE A 26 5.48 9.40 2.65
CA PHE A 26 4.19 8.83 3.03
C PHE A 26 4.31 7.45 3.68
N THR A 27 3.29 7.11 4.47
CA THR A 27 3.09 5.78 5.04
C THR A 27 1.73 5.22 4.61
N GLY A 28 1.57 3.91 4.74
CA GLY A 28 0.32 3.25 4.38
C GLY A 28 0.28 1.79 4.76
N THR A 29 -0.75 1.10 4.28
CA THR A 29 -0.91 -0.34 4.41
C THR A 29 -1.09 -0.98 3.05
N TYR A 30 -0.46 -2.15 2.87
CA TYR A 30 -0.63 -2.99 1.69
C TYR A 30 -1.21 -4.33 2.14
N ASN A 31 -2.33 -4.73 1.57
CA ASN A 31 -2.95 -6.03 1.76
C ASN A 31 -2.93 -6.78 0.43
N THR A 32 -1.94 -7.67 0.27
CA THR A 32 -1.80 -8.46 -0.96
C THR A 32 -2.92 -9.49 -1.07
N SER A 33 -3.40 -9.75 -2.29
CA SER A 33 -4.37 -10.83 -2.55
C SER A 33 -3.69 -12.14 -2.93
N VAL A 34 -2.40 -12.11 -3.28
CA VAL A 34 -1.60 -13.27 -3.68
C VAL A 34 -0.25 -13.29 -2.98
N SER A 35 0.28 -14.48 -2.69
CA SER A 35 1.61 -14.67 -2.11
C SER A 35 2.20 -15.99 -2.58
N VAL A 36 3.50 -16.00 -2.87
CA VAL A 36 4.26 -17.24 -3.15
C VAL A 36 4.58 -18.03 -1.89
N ALA A 37 4.54 -17.38 -0.71
CA ALA A 37 4.72 -18.05 0.56
C ALA A 37 3.42 -18.75 0.98
N GLN A 38 3.52 -20.00 1.44
CA GLN A 38 2.38 -20.77 1.99
C GLN A 38 2.01 -20.34 3.43
N MET A 39 2.06 -19.04 3.69
CA MET A 39 1.71 -18.44 4.98
C MET A 39 0.42 -17.65 4.85
N LYS A 40 -0.29 -17.51 5.97
CA LYS A 40 -1.47 -16.64 6.02
C LYS A 40 -1.06 -15.20 5.71
N ILE A 41 -1.69 -14.63 4.69
CA ILE A 41 -1.49 -13.22 4.33
C ILE A 41 -1.97 -12.32 5.47
N LYS A 42 -1.19 -11.29 5.76
CA LYS A 42 -1.49 -10.23 6.72
C LYS A 42 -1.21 -8.87 6.08
N PRO A 43 -1.94 -7.81 6.46
CA PRO A 43 -1.60 -6.45 6.06
C PRO A 43 -0.16 -6.11 6.47
N SER A 44 0.56 -5.43 5.59
CA SER A 44 1.94 -4.99 5.81
C SER A 44 2.03 -3.48 5.71
N LEU A 45 2.87 -2.86 6.53
CA LEU A 45 3.14 -1.43 6.46
C LEU A 45 3.95 -1.12 5.20
N LEU A 46 3.62 -0.02 4.52
CA LEU A 46 4.42 0.53 3.43
C LEU A 46 4.91 1.93 3.79
N HIS A 47 6.10 2.27 3.32
CA HIS A 47 6.73 3.58 3.44
C HIS A 47 7.29 3.95 2.08
N GLY A 48 7.13 5.21 1.66
CA GLY A 48 7.60 5.67 0.37
C GLY A 48 7.82 7.17 0.33
N MET A 49 8.28 7.66 -0.83
CA MET A 49 8.51 9.07 -1.14
C MET A 49 8.09 9.34 -2.59
N GLN A 50 7.51 10.50 -2.86
CA GLN A 50 7.04 10.93 -4.20
C GLN A 50 7.94 12.01 -4.80
#